data_AF-A0AB72WX79-F1
#
_entry.id   AF-A0AB72WX79-F1
#
_cell.length_a   1.000
_cell.length_b   1.000
_cell.length_c   1.000
_cell.angle_alpha   90.00
_cell.angle_beta   90.00
_cell.angle_gamma   90.00
#
_symmetry.space_group_name_H-M   'P 1'
#
loop_
_entity.id
_entity.type
_entity.pdbx_description
1 polymer ?
#
loop_
_entity_poly.entity_id
_entity_poly.type
_entity_poly.pdbx_seq_one_letter_code
_entity_poly.pdbx_strand_id
1 'polypeptide(L)'
;MKIVFDTLGGNFEACREAEYWCEARGIAVGVMERDQPRGLLVGSYHIAKWHNLSGPERRELQGKMTGDMRHGPVTIELVGNEEDYPIIPEEYRA
;
A
#
# COMPACT_ATOMS: atom_id res chain seq x y z
N MET A 1 6.66 -10.77 -1.46
CA MET A 1 5.31 -11.37 -1.27
C MET A 1 4.21 -10.63 -2.05
N LYS A 2 3.04 -11.26 -2.23
CA LYS A 2 1.87 -10.70 -2.93
C LYS A 2 0.58 -11.01 -2.15
N ILE A 3 -0.27 -10.00 -1.95
CA ILE A 3 -1.55 -10.10 -1.23
C ILE A 3 -2.64 -9.45 -2.09
N VAL A 4 -3.82 -10.06 -2.16
CA VAL A 4 -4.95 -9.58 -2.96
C VAL A 4 -6.14 -9.32 -2.05
N PHE A 5 -6.74 -8.14 -2.22
CA PHE A 5 -7.95 -7.70 -1.54
C PHE A 5 -9.05 -7.55 -2.59
N ASP A 6 -10.14 -8.27 -2.39
CA ASP A 6 -11.28 -8.34 -3.32
C ASP A 6 -12.61 -8.17 -2.57
N THR A 7 -12.60 -7.37 -1.51
CA THR A 7 -13.82 -7.08 -0.74
C THR A 7 -14.88 -6.46 -1.64
N LEU A 8 -16.00 -7.16 -1.73
CA LEU A 8 -17.16 -6.79 -2.52
C LEU A 8 -18.04 -5.78 -1.78
N GLY A 9 -18.54 -4.80 -2.51
CA GLY A 9 -19.45 -3.77 -2.01
C GLY A 9 -18.80 -2.39 -2.01
N GLY A 10 -19.57 -1.34 -2.29
CA GLY A 10 -19.12 0.05 -2.17
C GLY A 10 -18.03 0.53 -3.14
N ASN A 11 -17.80 1.84 -3.15
CA ASN A 11 -16.62 2.42 -3.78
C ASN A 11 -15.46 2.35 -2.77
N PHE A 12 -14.30 1.88 -3.22
CA PHE A 12 -13.02 1.85 -2.52
C PHE A 12 -12.89 0.84 -1.37
N GLU A 13 -13.80 -0.12 -1.18
CA GLU A 13 -13.73 -1.05 -0.05
C GLU A 13 -12.47 -1.93 -0.08
N ALA A 14 -12.18 -2.58 -1.21
CA ALA A 14 -10.94 -3.34 -1.38
C ALA A 14 -9.67 -2.48 -1.17
N CYS A 15 -9.73 -1.19 -1.54
CA CYS A 15 -8.62 -0.27 -1.33
C CYS A 15 -8.44 0.10 0.14
N ARG A 16 -9.53 0.37 0.86
CA ARG A 16 -9.50 0.64 2.31
C ARG A 16 -9.01 -0.56 3.09
N GLU A 17 -9.42 -1.76 2.71
CA GLU A 17 -8.93 -2.99 3.33
C GLU A 17 -7.42 -3.14 3.15
N ALA A 18 -6.91 -2.87 1.95
CA ALA A 18 -5.48 -2.87 1.67
C ALA A 18 -4.72 -1.78 2.45
N GLU A 19 -5.28 -0.57 2.55
CA GLU A 19 -4.71 0.54 3.34
C GLU A 19 -4.65 0.21 4.83
N TYR A 20 -5.72 -0.36 5.39
CA TYR A 20 -5.77 -0.79 6.78
C TYR A 20 -4.76 -1.90 7.08
N TRP A 21 -4.58 -2.84 6.15
CA TRP A 21 -3.55 -3.87 6.26
C TRP A 21 -2.13 -3.26 6.33
N CYS A 22 -1.87 -2.22 5.53
CA CYS A 22 -0.63 -1.45 5.54
C CYS A 22 -0.44 -0.66 6.83
N GLU A 23 -1.46 0.10 7.26
CA GLU A 23 -1.45 0.91 8.47
C GLU A 23 -1.16 0.05 9.71
N ALA A 24 -1.83 -1.11 9.82
CA ALA A 24 -1.62 -2.05 10.90
C ALA A 24 -0.17 -2.57 11.00
N ARG A 25 0.65 -2.40 9.96
CA ARG A 25 2.06 -2.84 9.88
C ARG A 25 3.03 -1.66 9.75
N GLY A 26 2.57 -0.43 9.94
CA GLY A 26 3.38 0.78 9.83
C GLY A 26 3.92 1.03 8.41
N ILE A 27 3.18 0.61 7.39
CA ILE A 27 3.56 0.79 5.98
C ILE A 27 2.85 2.04 5.45
N ALA A 28 3.63 3.03 5.03
CA ALA A 28 3.10 4.19 4.32
C ALA A 28 2.65 3.81 2.90
N VAL A 29 1.48 4.33 2.52
CA VAL A 29 0.90 4.15 1.19
C VAL A 29 0.93 5.48 0.44
N GLY A 30 1.46 5.48 -0.77
CA GLY A 30 1.53 6.70 -1.59
C GLY A 30 0.19 7.25 -2.02
N VAL A 31 0.20 8.52 -2.43
CA VAL A 31 -1.00 9.24 -2.87
C VAL A 31 -1.64 8.52 -4.06
N MET A 32 -2.97 8.37 -4.00
CA MET A 32 -3.76 7.74 -5.04
C MET A 32 -3.68 8.53 -6.37
N GLU A 33 -3.53 7.79 -7.45
CA GLU A 33 -3.59 8.28 -8.82
C GLU A 33 -4.33 7.24 -9.68
N ARG A 34 -5.17 7.70 -10.61
CA ARG A 34 -5.94 6.81 -11.46
C ARG A 34 -5.02 6.02 -12.38
N ASP A 35 -5.26 4.71 -12.49
CA ASP A 35 -4.55 3.79 -13.39
C ASP A 35 -3.01 3.75 -13.17
N GLN A 36 -2.54 4.15 -11.98
CA GLN A 36 -1.14 4.12 -11.60
C GLN A 36 -0.94 3.34 -10.29
N PRO A 37 0.24 2.71 -10.09
CA PRO A 37 0.59 2.14 -8.81
C PRO A 37 0.65 3.19 -7.70
N ARG A 38 0.59 2.75 -6.45
CA ARG A 38 0.92 3.57 -5.28
C ARG A 38 2.13 2.96 -4.60
N GLY A 39 3.13 3.77 -4.25
CA GLY A 39 4.34 3.26 -3.60
C GLY A 39 4.08 2.80 -2.17
N LEU A 40 4.83 1.80 -1.71
CA LEU A 40 4.79 1.29 -0.33
C LEU A 40 6.18 1.38 0.31
N LEU A 41 6.24 1.87 1.54
CA LEU A 41 7.48 1.99 2.32
C LEU A 41 7.19 1.86 3.82
N VAL A 42 7.96 1.04 4.54
CA VAL A 42 7.83 0.89 6.00
C VAL A 42 8.32 2.14 6.71
N GLY A 43 7.49 2.71 7.56
CA GLY A 43 7.77 3.90 8.36
C GLY A 43 6.80 5.05 8.09
N SER A 44 6.99 6.15 8.82
CA SER A 44 6.19 7.36 8.68
C SER A 44 6.70 8.20 7.49
N TYR A 45 6.15 7.94 6.32
CA TYR A 45 6.50 8.64 5.08
C TYR A 45 5.28 9.23 4.40
N HIS A 46 5.46 10.40 3.78
CA HIS A 46 4.52 10.94 2.82
C HIS A 46 5.04 10.69 1.41
N ILE A 47 4.47 9.70 0.71
CA ILE A 47 4.93 9.28 -0.62
C ILE A 47 4.09 9.97 -1.69
N ALA A 48 4.74 10.71 -2.59
CA ALA A 48 4.10 11.41 -3.70
C ALA A 48 3.39 10.45 -4.68
N LYS A 49 2.57 11.02 -5.58
CA LYS A 49 1.97 10.29 -6.70
C LYS A 49 3.05 9.60 -7.54
N TRP A 50 2.73 8.42 -8.06
CA TRP A 50 3.71 7.60 -8.78
C TRP A 50 4.38 8.33 -9.94
N HIS A 51 3.62 9.10 -10.72
CA HIS A 51 4.17 9.87 -11.82
C HIS A 51 5.21 10.92 -11.37
N ASN A 52 5.09 11.44 -10.14
CA ASN A 52 6.01 12.43 -9.58
C ASN A 52 7.28 11.82 -8.99
N LEU A 53 7.30 10.51 -8.71
CA LEU A 53 8.49 9.83 -8.20
C LEU A 53 9.50 9.63 -9.32
N SER A 54 10.74 10.05 -9.07
CA SER A 54 11.90 9.79 -9.91
C SER A 54 12.27 8.30 -9.93
N GLY A 55 13.09 7.90 -10.91
CA GLY A 55 13.61 6.53 -10.99
C GLY A 55 14.32 6.07 -9.70
N PRO A 56 15.21 6.87 -9.09
CA PRO A 56 15.80 6.58 -7.79
C PRO A 56 14.77 6.39 -6.66
N GLU A 57 13.83 7.32 -6.49
CA GLU A 57 12.82 7.24 -5.42
C GLU A 57 11.95 5.98 -5.56
N ARG A 58 11.58 5.61 -6.80
CA ARG A 58 10.84 4.36 -7.04
C ARG A 58 11.62 3.11 -6.65
N ARG A 59 12.96 3.14 -6.65
CA ARG A 59 13.81 2.02 -6.22
C ARG A 59 13.97 1.93 -4.71
N GLU A 60 13.74 3.01 -3.98
CA GLU A 60 13.77 3.03 -2.52
C GLU A 60 12.49 2.43 -1.92
N LEU A 61 11.39 2.43 -2.69
CA LEU A 61 10.16 1.76 -2.30
C LEU A 61 10.38 0.27 -2.06
N GLN A 62 9.74 -0.25 -1.01
CA GLN A 62 9.75 -1.68 -0.68
C GLN A 62 8.61 -2.44 -1.37
N GLY A 63 7.74 -1.73 -2.08
CA GLY A 63 6.64 -2.36 -2.79
C GLY A 63 5.74 -1.37 -3.49
N LYS A 64 4.62 -1.90 -3.99
CA LYS A 64 3.58 -1.13 -4.65
C LYS A 64 2.20 -1.74 -4.42
N MET A 65 1.20 -0.87 -4.40
CA MET A 65 -0.21 -1.22 -4.43
C MET A 65 -0.76 -0.93 -5.83
N THR A 66 -1.42 -1.91 -6.46
CA THR A 66 -1.93 -1.85 -7.84
C THR A 66 -3.35 -2.39 -7.92
N GLY A 67 -4.04 -2.23 -9.06
CA GLY A 67 -5.42 -2.67 -9.28
C GLY A 67 -6.42 -1.53 -9.46
N ASP A 68 -7.71 -1.85 -9.49
CA ASP A 68 -8.77 -0.84 -9.50
C ASP A 68 -9.03 -0.42 -8.04
N MET A 69 -8.50 0.74 -7.64
CA MET A 69 -8.70 1.26 -6.29
C MET A 69 -10.18 1.55 -5.97
N ARG A 70 -11.05 1.72 -6.98
CA ARG A 70 -12.45 2.06 -6.79
C ARG A 70 -13.35 0.84 -6.63
N HIS A 71 -13.19 -0.19 -7.45
CA HIS A 71 -14.07 -1.37 -7.39
C HIS A 71 -13.36 -2.66 -7.04
N GLY A 72 -12.04 -2.61 -6.85
CA GLY A 72 -11.21 -3.79 -6.68
C GLY A 72 -11.07 -4.61 -7.97
N PRO A 73 -10.27 -5.69 -7.92
CA PRO A 73 -9.43 -6.06 -6.79
C PRO A 73 -8.22 -5.12 -6.65
N VAL A 74 -7.69 -5.01 -5.43
CA VAL A 74 -6.45 -4.30 -5.10
C VAL A 74 -5.38 -5.31 -4.71
N THR A 75 -4.18 -5.12 -5.20
CA THR A 75 -3.03 -6.00 -4.95
C THR A 75 -1.91 -5.23 -4.27
N ILE A 76 -1.38 -5.79 -3.19
CA ILE A 76 -0.13 -5.35 -2.56
C ILE A 76 0.99 -6.29 -3.00
N GLU A 77 2.07 -5.72 -3.51
CA GLU A 77 3.32 -6.43 -3.80
C GLU A 77 4.43 -5.79 -2.97
N LEU A 78 5.04 -6.56 -2.08
CA LEU A 78 6.13 -6.14 -1.20
C LEU A 78 7.35 -7.03 -1.41
N VAL A 79 8.55 -6.51 -1.17
CA VAL A 79 9.77 -7.32 -1.08
C VAL A 79 9.74 -8.17 0.20
N GLY A 80 10.57 -9.20 0.29
CA GLY A 80 10.60 -10.06 1.49
C GLY A 80 9.34 -10.90 1.73
N ASN A 81 9.15 -11.27 3.00
CA ASN A 81 8.13 -12.18 3.51
C ASN A 81 7.17 -11.45 4.47
N GLU A 82 6.04 -12.07 4.79
CA GLU A 82 5.04 -11.45 5.67
C GLU A 82 5.56 -11.18 7.09
N GLU A 83 6.46 -12.03 7.58
CA GLU A 83 7.10 -11.91 8.90
C GLU A 83 7.94 -10.63 9.04
N ASP A 84 8.42 -10.07 7.92
CA ASP A 84 9.17 -8.80 7.90
C ASP A 84 8.27 -7.58 8.20
N TYR A 85 6.95 -7.77 8.18
CA TYR A 85 5.94 -6.72 8.38
C TYR A 85 4.97 -7.11 9.51
N PRO A 86 5.43 -7.11 10.78
CA PRO A 86 4.60 -7.50 11.91
C PRO A 86 3.47 -6.50 12.14
N ILE A 87 2.35 -6.99 12.68
CA ILE A 87 1.25 -6.14 13.12
C ILE A 87 1.72 -5.33 14.33
N ILE A 88 1.63 -4.01 14.21
CA ILE A 88 1.89 -3.05 15.27
C ILE A 88 0.61 -2.91 16.10
N PRO A 89 0.66 -3.11 17.44
CA PRO A 89 -0.48 -2.86 18.32
C PRO A 89 -0.95 -1.41 18.17
N GLU A 90 -2.27 -1.20 18.26
CA GLU A 90 -2.91 0.08 17.96
C GLU A 90 -2.37 1.23 18.82
N GLU A 91 -2.01 0.94 20.07
CA GLU A 91 -1.41 1.89 21.01
C GLU A 91 0.00 2.39 20.62
N TYR A 92 0.66 1.72 19.67
CA TYR A 92 1.99 2.09 19.15
C TYR A 92 1.98 2.53 17.68
N ARG A 93 0.80 2.64 17.05
CA ARG A 93 0.69 3.16 15.69
C ARG A 93 0.94 4.68 15.70
N ALA A 94 1.66 5.16 14.69
CA ALA A 94 2.10 6.55 14.55
C ALA A 94 1.02 7.45 13.93
#